data_AF-A0A9P5Q1H2-F1
#
_entry.id   AF-A0A9P5Q1H2-F1
#
_cell.length_a   1.000
_cell.length_b   1.000
_cell.length_c   1.000
_cell.angle_alpha   90.00
_cell.angle_beta   90.00
_cell.angle_gamma   90.00
#
_symmetry.space_group_name_H-M   'P 1'
#
loop_
_entity.id
_entity.type
_entity.pdbx_description
1 polymer ?
#
loop_
_entity_poly.entity_id
_entity_poly.type
_entity_poly.pdbx_seq_one_letter_code
_entity_poly.pdbx_strand_id
1 'polypeptide(L)'
;MFFKLRPKESPWEVVERKIVDSVPMYDEDEDLDFDTVNDYDIRGTYVFDVKLHEKNDAEIRNAVIISRQQLLQEVAKKGFNHLLSESWNLTILRRNKRYRIEVQYCGRPVHTSRYLPSTQLPPFMEVLKDCSYS
;
A
#
# COMPACT_ATOMS: atom_id res chain seq x y z
N MET A 1 9.22 33.00 37.39
CA MET A 1 8.31 32.45 36.35
C MET A 1 9.13 31.53 35.47
N PHE A 2 8.88 30.22 35.50
CA PHE A 2 9.56 29.28 34.60
C PHE A 2 8.73 29.16 33.32
N PHE A 3 9.23 29.72 32.23
CA PHE A 3 8.66 29.50 30.90
C PHE A 3 8.83 28.02 30.54
N LYS A 4 7.75 27.26 30.58
CA LYS A 4 7.72 25.91 30.00
C LYS A 4 7.82 26.05 28.49
N LEU A 5 9.04 26.04 27.95
CA LEU A 5 9.26 25.86 26.52
C LEU A 5 8.63 24.52 26.15
N ARG A 6 7.55 24.56 25.38
CA ARG A 6 6.99 23.35 24.76
C ARG A 6 8.11 22.74 23.92
N PRO A 7 8.46 21.46 24.09
CA PRO A 7 9.39 20.81 23.18
C PRO A 7 8.87 20.99 21.76
N LYS A 8 9.66 21.63 20.91
CA LYS A 8 9.34 21.77 19.48
C LYS A 8 9.37 20.35 18.92
N GLU A 9 8.20 19.77 18.65
CA GLU A 9 8.15 18.48 17.98
C GLU A 9 8.84 18.62 16.62
N SER A 10 9.91 17.85 16.41
CA SER A 10 10.58 17.79 15.11
C SER A 10 9.55 17.37 14.05
N PRO A 11 9.57 17.96 12.85
CA PRO A 11 8.72 17.48 11.76
C PRO A 11 9.07 16.03 11.41
N TRP A 12 8.13 15.33 10.76
CA TRP A 12 8.42 14.06 10.13
C TRP A 12 9.27 14.29 8.88
N GLU A 13 10.41 13.61 8.80
CA GLU A 13 11.31 13.65 7.66
C GLU A 13 11.03 12.44 6.76
N VAL A 14 10.97 12.66 5.45
CA VAL A 14 10.86 11.56 4.48
C VAL A 14 12.23 10.89 4.37
N VAL A 15 12.31 9.64 4.78
CA VAL A 15 13.52 8.81 4.68
C VAL A 15 13.58 8.11 3.35
N GLU A 16 12.45 7.59 2.90
CA GLU A 16 12.39 6.77 1.69
C GLU A 16 11.02 6.89 1.03
N ARG A 17 11.03 6.81 -0.30
CA ARG A 17 9.82 6.74 -1.11
C ARG A 17 9.99 5.68 -2.18
N LYS A 18 9.04 4.75 -2.26
CA LYS A 18 8.98 3.70 -3.29
C LYS A 18 7.62 3.78 -3.97
N ILE A 19 7.61 3.68 -5.29
CA ILE A 19 6.40 3.87 -6.10
C ILE A 19 6.34 2.73 -7.11
N VAL A 20 5.14 2.18 -7.27
CA VAL A 20 4.78 1.25 -8.33
C VAL A 20 3.59 1.85 -9.06
N ASP A 21 3.79 2.11 -10.36
CA ASP A 21 2.75 2.61 -11.24
C ASP A 21 1.66 1.55 -11.46
N SER A 22 0.52 1.96 -12.03
CA SER A 22 -0.60 1.07 -12.28
C SER A 22 -0.21 -0.05 -13.24
N VAL A 23 -0.37 -1.29 -12.78
CA VAL A 23 -0.08 -2.48 -13.59
C VAL A 23 -1.32 -3.39 -13.60
N PRO A 24 -1.69 -3.95 -14.77
CA PRO A 24 -2.71 -4.99 -14.84
C PRO A 24 -2.34 -6.21 -13.99
N MET A 25 -3.30 -6.76 -13.26
CA MET A 25 -3.10 -7.96 -12.43
C MET A 25 -3.39 -9.27 -13.16
N TYR A 26 -4.02 -9.16 -14.32
CA TYR A 26 -4.45 -10.28 -15.13
C TYR A 26 -4.06 -10.04 -16.58
N ASP A 27 -3.64 -11.11 -17.26
CA ASP A 27 -3.32 -11.06 -18.68
C ASP A 27 -4.59 -10.99 -19.52
N GLU A 28 -4.54 -10.32 -20.67
CA GLU A 28 -5.67 -10.16 -21.59
C GLU A 28 -6.19 -11.50 -22.16
N ASP A 29 -5.35 -12.54 -22.10
CA ASP A 29 -5.65 -13.90 -22.56
C ASP A 29 -6.31 -14.79 -21.50
N GLU A 30 -6.41 -14.32 -20.24
CA GLU A 30 -7.24 -15.01 -19.27
C GLU A 30 -8.70 -14.71 -19.62
N ASP A 31 -9.51 -15.75 -19.90
CA ASP A 31 -10.96 -15.67 -20.18
C ASP A 31 -11.75 -15.16 -18.96
N LEU A 32 -11.50 -13.91 -18.59
CA LEU A 32 -12.05 -13.23 -17.44
C LEU A 32 -13.34 -12.55 -17.85
N ASP A 33 -14.44 -13.15 -17.40
CA ASP A 33 -15.77 -12.60 -17.59
C ASP A 33 -16.04 -11.57 -16.48
N PHE A 34 -15.72 -10.31 -16.77
CA PHE A 34 -15.97 -9.21 -15.85
C PHE A 34 -17.42 -8.74 -15.98
N ASP A 35 -18.23 -8.98 -14.95
CA ASP A 35 -19.63 -8.55 -14.96
C ASP A 35 -19.73 -7.01 -14.89
N THR A 36 -18.86 -6.37 -14.10
CA THR A 36 -18.87 -4.92 -13.93
C THR A 36 -17.48 -4.41 -13.56
N VAL A 37 -16.94 -3.52 -14.38
CA VAL A 37 -15.70 -2.78 -14.09
C VAL A 37 -16.07 -1.38 -13.65
N ASN A 38 -15.44 -0.87 -12.60
CA ASN A 38 -15.62 0.53 -12.23
C ASN A 38 -14.85 1.47 -13.18
N ASP A 39 -15.47 2.59 -13.56
CA ASP A 39 -14.87 3.56 -14.50
C ASP A 39 -13.63 4.25 -13.93
N TYR A 40 -13.50 4.30 -12.61
CA TYR A 40 -12.46 5.04 -11.91
C TYR A 40 -11.70 4.17 -10.91
N ASP A 41 -10.44 4.51 -10.70
CA ASP A 41 -9.62 3.87 -9.68
C ASP A 41 -10.06 4.34 -8.28
N ILE A 42 -10.03 3.42 -7.32
CA ILE A 42 -10.22 3.72 -5.91
C ILE A 42 -8.86 3.78 -5.24
N ARG A 43 -8.70 4.73 -4.32
CA ARG A 43 -7.49 4.93 -3.54
C ARG A 43 -7.77 4.91 -2.04
N GLY A 44 -6.88 4.29 -1.28
CA GLY A 44 -6.83 4.31 0.17
C GLY A 44 -5.47 4.82 0.65
N THR A 45 -5.44 5.47 1.81
CA THR A 45 -4.18 5.92 2.45
C THR A 45 -4.12 5.37 3.86
N TYR A 46 -3.09 4.58 4.13
CA TYR A 46 -2.96 3.75 5.32
C TYR A 46 -1.66 4.08 6.03
N VAL A 47 -1.74 4.32 7.34
CA VAL A 47 -0.62 4.81 8.14
C VAL A 47 -0.31 3.81 9.25
N PHE A 48 0.94 3.38 9.33
CA PHE A 48 1.45 2.42 10.30
C PHE A 48 2.57 3.05 11.11
N ASP A 49 2.39 3.21 12.42
CA ASP A 49 3.44 3.69 13.32
C ASP A 49 4.31 2.51 13.79
N VAL A 50 5.63 2.59 13.58
CA VAL A 50 6.59 1.52 13.83
C VAL A 50 7.53 1.91 14.97
N LYS A 51 7.73 0.99 15.93
CA LYS A 51 8.63 1.16 17.09
C LYS A 51 10.03 0.68 16.74
N LEU A 52 11.03 1.49 17.07
CA LEU A 52 12.28 1.52 16.33
C LEU A 52 13.42 0.80 17.05
N HIS A 53 13.88 -0.30 16.45
CA HIS A 53 15.30 -0.69 16.52
C HIS A 53 15.88 -0.79 15.11
N GLU A 54 15.17 -1.36 14.12
CA GLU A 54 15.68 -1.51 12.76
C GLU A 54 14.56 -1.36 11.73
N LYS A 55 14.86 -0.77 10.57
CA LYS A 55 13.99 -0.80 9.38
C LYS A 55 13.82 -2.28 9.01
N ASN A 56 12.67 -2.86 9.34
CA ASN A 56 12.41 -4.25 9.03
C ASN A 56 11.63 -4.35 7.71
N ASP A 57 12.29 -4.90 6.68
CA ASP A 57 11.68 -5.14 5.38
C ASP A 57 10.38 -5.94 5.47
N ALA A 58 10.25 -6.83 6.48
CA ALA A 58 9.02 -7.57 6.72
C ALA A 58 7.86 -6.65 7.17
N GLU A 59 8.12 -5.62 7.97
CA GLU A 59 7.09 -4.67 8.40
C GLU A 59 6.64 -3.77 7.24
N ILE A 60 7.59 -3.33 6.41
CA ILE A 60 7.32 -2.57 5.18
C ILE A 60 6.46 -3.41 4.23
N ARG A 61 6.88 -4.66 3.99
CA ARG A 61 6.14 -5.63 3.17
C ARG A 61 4.72 -5.87 3.70
N ASN A 62 4.59 -6.08 5.00
CA ASN A 62 3.29 -6.28 5.65
C ASN A 62 2.41 -5.03 5.55
N ALA A 63 2.97 -3.83 5.67
CA ALA A 63 2.20 -2.58 5.52
C ALA A 63 1.52 -2.50 4.15
N VAL A 64 2.23 -2.85 3.07
CA VAL A 64 1.63 -2.87 1.72
C VAL A 64 0.57 -3.96 1.57
N ILE A 65 0.82 -5.17 2.09
CA ILE A 65 -0.15 -6.27 2.05
C ILE A 65 -1.44 -5.90 2.82
N ILE A 66 -1.30 -5.36 4.02
CA ILE A 66 -2.45 -4.95 4.85
C ILE A 66 -3.21 -3.80 4.18
N SER A 67 -2.51 -2.85 3.56
CA SER A 67 -3.12 -1.75 2.81
C SER A 67 -3.98 -2.26 1.66
N ARG A 68 -3.48 -3.23 0.88
CA ARG A 68 -4.25 -3.89 -0.18
C ARG A 68 -5.50 -4.57 0.38
N GLN A 69 -5.36 -5.32 1.48
CA GLN A 69 -6.49 -6.02 2.11
C GLN A 69 -7.56 -5.03 2.61
N GLN A 70 -7.14 -3.90 3.19
CA GLN A 70 -8.07 -2.86 3.62
C GLN A 70 -8.80 -2.23 2.44
N LEU A 71 -8.08 -1.92 1.35
CA LEU A 71 -8.71 -1.42 0.11
C LEU A 71 -9.71 -2.44 -0.44
N LEU A 72 -9.35 -3.73 -0.49
CA LEU A 72 -10.26 -4.79 -0.94
C LEU A 72 -11.52 -4.88 -0.08
N GLN A 73 -11.42 -4.70 1.24
CA GLN A 73 -12.60 -4.64 2.12
C GLN A 73 -13.46 -3.40 1.85
N GLU A 74 -12.87 -2.27 1.48
CA GLU A 74 -13.59 -1.06 1.12
C GLU A 74 -14.32 -1.19 -0.22
N VAL A 75 -13.71 -1.82 -1.22
CA VAL A 75 -14.37 -2.06 -2.53
C VAL A 75 -15.42 -3.16 -2.45
N ALA A 76 -15.24 -4.15 -1.56
CA ALA A 76 -16.25 -5.17 -1.25
C ALA A 76 -17.56 -4.56 -0.74
N LYS A 77 -17.48 -3.51 0.08
CA LYS A 77 -18.67 -2.75 0.52
C LYS A 77 -19.41 -2.06 -0.62
N LYS A 78 -18.75 -1.85 -1.76
CA LYS A 78 -19.32 -1.24 -2.97
C LYS A 78 -19.77 -2.29 -3.99
N GLY A 79 -19.67 -3.58 -3.67
CA GLY A 79 -20.09 -4.68 -4.53
C GLY A 79 -19.00 -5.24 -5.45
N PHE A 80 -17.76 -4.76 -5.37
CA PHE A 80 -16.64 -5.28 -6.17
C PHE A 80 -15.85 -6.33 -5.38
N ASN A 81 -15.29 -7.34 -6.05
CA ASN A 81 -14.56 -8.42 -5.38
C ASN A 81 -13.08 -8.50 -5.75
N HIS A 82 -12.64 -7.82 -6.81
CA HIS A 82 -11.25 -7.82 -7.28
C HIS A 82 -10.77 -6.43 -7.70
N LEU A 83 -9.45 -6.33 -7.94
CA LEU A 83 -8.80 -5.17 -8.54
C LEU A 83 -8.17 -5.61 -9.88
N LEU A 84 -8.58 -4.98 -10.98
CA LEU A 84 -8.09 -5.28 -12.34
C LEU A 84 -6.67 -4.76 -12.56
N SER A 85 -6.40 -3.56 -12.03
CA SER A 85 -5.08 -2.95 -12.01
C SER A 85 -4.77 -2.47 -10.61
N GLU A 86 -3.51 -2.55 -10.22
CA GLU A 86 -3.05 -2.16 -8.88
C GLU A 86 -1.81 -1.25 -8.98
N SER A 87 -1.71 -0.29 -8.08
CA SER A 87 -0.57 0.61 -7.91
C SER A 87 -0.42 0.96 -6.43
N TRP A 88 0.80 1.33 -6.03
CA TRP A 88 1.01 1.79 -4.67
C TRP A 88 2.20 2.76 -4.55
N ASN A 89 2.11 3.64 -3.56
CA ASN A 89 3.15 4.56 -3.18
C ASN A 89 3.39 4.43 -1.68
N LEU A 90 4.61 4.03 -1.32
CA LEU A 90 5.06 3.85 0.04
C LEU A 90 6.01 4.98 0.41
N THR A 91 5.72 5.64 1.51
CA THR A 91 6.56 6.71 2.08
C THR A 91 6.93 6.36 3.51
N ILE A 92 8.23 6.25 3.79
CA ILE A 92 8.74 6.04 5.14
C ILE A 92 9.13 7.40 5.72
N LEU A 93 8.51 7.72 6.85
CA LEU A 93 8.71 8.93 7.61
C LEU A 93 9.47 8.60 8.90
N ARG A 94 10.43 9.46 9.27
CA ARG A 94 11.16 9.36 10.53
C ARG A 94 10.97 10.63 11.36
N ARG A 95 10.82 10.44 12.66
CA ARG A 95 10.87 11.51 13.64
C ARG A 95 11.61 11.03 14.88
N ASN A 96 12.86 11.45 15.02
CA ASN A 96 13.78 11.00 16.08
C ASN A 96 13.94 9.46 16.07
N LYS A 97 13.42 8.79 17.12
CA LYS A 97 13.41 7.34 17.30
C LYS A 97 12.05 6.69 16.95
N ARG A 98 11.24 7.33 16.09
CA ARG A 98 9.97 6.80 15.62
C ARG A 98 9.98 6.73 14.10
N TYR A 99 9.50 5.62 13.56
CA TYR A 99 9.21 5.50 12.13
C TYR A 99 7.70 5.44 11.92
N ARG A 100 7.29 5.88 10.76
CA ARG A 100 5.92 5.79 10.26
C ARG A 100 5.97 5.40 8.81
N ILE A 101 5.14 4.44 8.42
CA ILE A 101 4.99 4.01 7.04
C ILE A 101 3.63 4.50 6.58
N GLU A 102 3.61 5.32 5.54
CA GLU A 102 2.40 5.69 4.84
C GLU A 102 2.35 4.93 3.52
N VAL A 103 1.25 4.21 3.29
CA VAL A 103 1.01 3.48 2.06
C VAL A 103 -0.26 4.04 1.44
N GLN A 104 -0.09 4.64 0.26
CA GLN A 104 -1.20 4.94 -0.62
C GLN A 104 -1.36 3.78 -1.59
N TYR A 105 -2.49 3.08 -1.52
CA TYR A 105 -2.80 1.96 -2.39
C TYR A 105 -3.94 2.37 -3.32
N CYS A 106 -3.79 2.11 -4.62
CA CYS A 106 -4.84 2.40 -5.59
C CYS A 106 -5.07 1.19 -6.50
N GLY A 107 -6.30 1.02 -6.96
CA GLY A 107 -6.60 0.01 -7.97
C GLY A 107 -7.95 0.20 -8.61
N ARG A 108 -8.18 -0.49 -9.73
CA ARG A 108 -9.44 -0.47 -10.47
C ARG A 108 -10.37 -1.58 -10.01
N PRO A 109 -11.47 -1.27 -9.30
CA PRO A 109 -12.39 -2.30 -8.83
C PRO A 109 -13.10 -3.01 -9.98
N VAL A 110 -13.28 -4.31 -9.81
CA VAL A 110 -14.06 -5.14 -10.72
C VAL A 110 -14.89 -6.16 -9.95
N HIS A 111 -16.07 -6.45 -10.47
CA HIS A 111 -16.92 -7.54 -10.05
C HIS A 111 -16.84 -8.66 -11.09
N THR A 112 -16.62 -9.87 -10.62
CA THR A 112 -16.68 -11.10 -11.43
C THR A 112 -17.38 -12.19 -10.64
N SER A 113 -18.31 -12.87 -11.31
CA SER A 113 -18.99 -14.06 -10.81
C SER A 113 -18.07 -15.29 -10.78
N ARG A 114 -16.98 -15.28 -11.56
CA ARG A 114 -15.98 -16.34 -11.57
C ARG A 114 -14.94 -16.15 -10.48
N TYR A 115 -14.50 -17.27 -9.90
CA TYR A 115 -13.41 -17.30 -8.94
C TYR A 115 -12.08 -16.99 -9.66
N LEU A 116 -11.45 -15.88 -9.29
CA LEU A 116 -10.09 -15.57 -9.71
C LEU A 116 -9.11 -16.08 -8.66
N PRO A 117 -7.93 -16.60 -9.05
CA PRO A 117 -6.92 -17.01 -8.09
C PRO A 117 -6.55 -15.83 -7.18
N SER A 118 -6.96 -15.94 -5.92
CA SER A 118 -6.86 -14.89 -4.89
C SER A 118 -5.42 -14.66 -4.37
N THR A 119 -4.47 -15.49 -4.79
CA THR A 119 -3.15 -15.63 -4.15
C THR A 119 -2.09 -14.64 -4.59
N GLN A 120 -2.41 -13.72 -5.51
CA GLN A 120 -1.40 -12.77 -5.96
C GLN A 120 -1.06 -11.77 -4.83
N LEU A 121 0.22 -11.71 -4.48
CA LEU A 121 0.78 -10.62 -3.68
C LEU A 121 0.55 -9.27 -4.41
N PRO A 122 0.61 -8.13 -3.70
CA PRO A 122 0.65 -6.83 -4.38
C PRO A 122 1.71 -6.82 -5.48
N PRO A 123 1.54 -6.02 -6.54
CA PRO A 123 2.48 -6.02 -7.66
C PRO A 123 3.85 -5.48 -7.21
N PHE A 124 4.92 -6.04 -7.77
CA PHE A 124 6.31 -5.59 -7.59
C PHE A 124 6.79 -5.46 -6.14
N MET A 125 6.42 -6.39 -5.25
CA MET A 125 6.91 -6.43 -3.86
C MET A 125 8.45 -6.51 -3.74
N GLU A 126 9.12 -6.97 -4.79
CA GLU A 126 10.59 -7.01 -4.86
C GLU A 126 11.24 -5.62 -4.80
N VAL A 127 10.53 -4.56 -5.20
CA VAL A 127 10.99 -3.16 -5.07
C VAL A 127 11.21 -2.78 -3.61
N LEU A 128 10.52 -3.46 -2.68
CA LEU A 128 10.67 -3.21 -1.25
C LEU A 128 11.98 -3.75 -0.68
N LYS A 129 12.64 -4.72 -1.33
CA LYS A 129 13.97 -5.19 -0.92
C LYS A 129 14.98 -4.08 -1.09
N ASP A 130 15.82 -3.85 -0.09
CA ASP A 130 16.91 -2.90 -0.22
C ASP A 130 17.91 -3.40 -1.28
N CYS A 131 18.27 -2.53 -2.22
CA CYS A 131 19.47 -2.72 -3.05
C CYS A 131 20.70 -2.48 -2.18
N SER A 132 20.97 -3.37 -1.24
CA SER A 132 22.24 -3.44 -0.54
C SER A 132 23.25 -4.09 -1.47
N TYR A 133 23.84 -3.29 -2.37
CA TYR A 133 25.18 -3.64 -2.86
C TYR A 133 26.13 -3.47 -1.67
N SER A 134 26.57 -4.63 -1.18
CA SER A 134 27.65 -4.87 -0.22
C SER A 134 28.89 -4.02 -0.48
#